data_AF-A0A9P4HV79-F1
#
_entry.id   AF-A0A9P4HV79-F1
#
_cell.length_a   1.000
_cell.length_b   1.000
_cell.length_c   1.000
_cell.angle_alpha   90.00
_cell.angle_beta   90.00
_cell.angle_gamma   90.00
#
_symmetry.space_group_name_H-M   'P 1'
#
loop_
_entity.id
_entity.type
_entity.pdbx_description
1 polymer ?
#
loop_
_entity_poly.entity_id
_entity_poly.type
_entity_poly.pdbx_seq_one_letter_code
_entity_poly.pdbx_strand_id
1 'polypeptide(L)'
;MSSHRRGKWEDEDASTLGHEGDDESESPTIDRPPVHPIACMQGAFEESILESMEETDPTDENANTREQGAKARRQRLLEEDGCNGSYNSQWRKKPGAKYHPLWKLLAQISFGVHLLNQQLAKSDEEVARILKTHVQEVDQFLEKTTEDFDLAVADIQERINYLKLPLEHVNIFDIMLDDKQFRTSIVEGNEKIEKIVERTARAMNDSLVDVEKGVEAINELSRYLKRIGSQWTGGDEELLSIYTAMCGNSEGWLNCLKSLQEKGDSLGVALVQLGSILNEMSKRAGVASRRSIVSPFPSLRIVAARFTACCLLPKLTIGPASDHCSLT
;
A
#
# COMPACT_ATOMS: atom_id res chain seq x y z
N MET A 1 -91.14 28.55 -9.27
CA MET A 1 -90.62 27.23 -8.84
C MET A 1 -89.35 27.50 -8.04
N SER A 2 -89.36 27.06 -6.78
CA SER A 2 -88.27 26.82 -5.80
C SER A 2 -87.01 27.69 -5.79
N SER A 3 -86.40 28.07 -4.67
CA SER A 3 -86.72 28.09 -3.22
C SER A 3 -85.45 28.71 -2.61
N HIS A 4 -85.51 29.94 -2.09
CA HIS A 4 -85.35 30.24 -0.67
C HIS A 4 -84.00 29.95 0.01
N ARG A 5 -83.41 31.06 0.51
CA ARG A 5 -82.78 31.27 1.85
C ARG A 5 -81.42 30.58 2.07
N ARG A 6 -80.47 31.09 2.87
CA ARG A 6 -80.38 32.10 3.96
C ARG A 6 -78.87 32.30 4.18
N GLY A 7 -78.34 33.49 4.40
CA GLY A 7 -78.24 34.16 5.72
C GLY A 7 -76.81 34.74 5.83
N LYS A 8 -76.65 36.06 6.05
CA LYS A 8 -76.45 36.75 7.35
C LYS A 8 -74.94 36.96 7.61
N TRP A 9 -74.37 38.16 7.36
CA TRP A 9 -74.16 39.30 8.31
C TRP A 9 -73.45 38.81 9.58
N GLU A 10 -72.25 39.22 10.00
CA GLU A 10 -71.60 40.53 10.25
C GLU A 10 -70.15 40.19 10.67
N ASP A 11 -69.11 40.86 10.17
CA ASP A 11 -68.35 41.99 10.77
C ASP A 11 -67.10 41.59 11.59
N GLU A 12 -66.13 42.50 11.52
CA GLU A 12 -65.07 42.81 12.51
C GLU A 12 -63.73 42.04 12.49
N ASP A 13 -62.72 42.83 12.09
CA ASP A 13 -61.48 43.15 12.83
C ASP A 13 -60.24 42.25 12.81
N ALA A 14 -59.14 43.01 12.92
CA ALA A 14 -57.83 42.68 13.47
C ALA A 14 -56.74 42.19 12.50
N SER A 15 -55.88 43.15 12.16
CA SER A 15 -54.44 43.02 11.95
C SER A 15 -53.80 41.86 12.73
N THR A 16 -53.01 41.00 12.09
CA THR A 16 -51.87 40.31 12.73
C THR A 16 -50.79 39.96 11.72
N LEU A 17 -49.55 40.17 12.18
CA LEU A 17 -48.23 40.08 11.57
C LEU A 17 -47.79 38.66 11.16
N GLY A 18 -46.87 38.62 10.19
CA GLY A 18 -45.82 37.61 9.96
C GLY A 18 -45.06 38.07 8.70
N HIS A 19 -43.85 38.64 8.74
CA HIS A 19 -42.58 38.18 9.30
C HIS A 19 -42.25 36.73 8.98
N GLU A 20 -41.87 36.52 7.71
CA GLU A 20 -40.90 35.49 7.37
C GLU A 20 -39.73 36.23 6.74
N GLY A 21 -38.63 36.30 7.49
CA GLY A 21 -37.34 36.71 6.97
C GLY A 21 -36.86 35.62 6.03
N ASP A 22 -36.52 36.03 4.80
CA ASP A 22 -35.64 35.26 3.94
C ASP A 22 -34.27 35.24 4.61
N ASP A 23 -34.07 34.24 5.47
CA ASP A 23 -32.77 33.82 5.98
C ASP A 23 -32.06 33.17 4.79
N GLU A 24 -31.49 34.00 3.92
CA GLU A 24 -30.55 33.58 2.90
C GLU A 24 -29.39 32.88 3.60
N SER A 25 -29.53 31.57 3.71
CA SER A 25 -28.46 30.65 4.06
C SER A 25 -27.43 30.77 2.96
N GLU A 26 -26.46 31.67 3.12
CA GLU A 26 -25.23 31.70 2.34
C GLU A 26 -24.49 30.38 2.56
N SER A 27 -24.86 29.36 1.77
CA SER A 27 -23.98 28.24 1.51
C SER A 27 -22.73 28.83 0.84
N PRO A 28 -21.52 28.71 1.40
CA PRO A 28 -20.34 29.27 0.79
C PRO A 28 -20.12 28.53 -0.54
N THR A 29 -20.39 29.21 -1.65
CA THR A 29 -20.09 28.68 -2.97
C THR A 29 -18.56 28.62 -3.09
N ILE A 30 -17.98 27.43 -2.95
CA ILE A 30 -16.62 27.18 -3.44
C ILE A 30 -16.77 27.12 -4.97
N ASP A 31 -17.03 28.26 -5.61
CA ASP A 31 -17.33 28.30 -7.04
C ASP A 31 -16.12 27.85 -7.89
N ARG A 32 -14.90 27.90 -7.32
CA ARG A 32 -13.67 27.30 -7.88
C ARG A 32 -12.69 26.87 -6.78
N PRO A 33 -12.04 25.70 -6.91
CA PRO A 33 -10.95 25.31 -6.03
C PRO A 33 -9.80 26.33 -6.06
N PRO A 34 -9.07 26.52 -4.94
CA PRO A 34 -7.89 27.38 -4.91
C PRO A 34 -6.83 26.95 -5.95
N VAL A 35 -6.08 27.94 -6.45
CA VAL A 35 -4.96 27.70 -7.36
C VAL A 35 -3.75 27.21 -6.57
N HIS A 36 -3.25 26.04 -6.93
CA HIS A 36 -2.11 25.37 -6.35
C HIS A 36 -0.79 26.00 -6.81
N PRO A 37 0.22 26.20 -5.93
CA PRO A 37 1.51 26.83 -6.26
C PRO A 37 2.38 26.04 -7.23
N ILE A 38 2.07 24.76 -7.43
CA ILE A 38 2.72 23.83 -8.34
C ILE A 38 1.68 23.37 -9.36
N ALA A 39 1.77 23.85 -10.59
CA ALA A 39 0.71 23.68 -11.59
C ALA A 39 0.38 22.20 -11.90
N CYS A 40 1.38 21.32 -11.93
CA CYS A 40 1.17 19.89 -12.19
C CYS A 40 0.45 19.13 -11.06
N MET A 41 0.32 19.75 -9.88
CA MET A 41 -0.39 19.19 -8.73
C MET A 41 -1.84 19.71 -8.59
N GLN A 42 -2.25 20.69 -9.41
CA GLN A 42 -3.59 21.29 -9.33
C GLN A 42 -4.70 20.25 -9.35
N GLY A 43 -4.74 19.39 -10.38
CA GLY A 43 -5.85 18.46 -10.52
C GLY A 43 -5.92 17.41 -9.40
N ALA A 44 -4.78 17.04 -8.82
CA ALA A 44 -4.71 16.12 -7.70
C ALA A 44 -5.23 16.75 -6.41
N PHE A 45 -4.88 18.02 -6.20
CA PHE A 45 -5.41 18.83 -5.12
C PHE A 45 -6.93 18.99 -5.24
N GLU A 46 -7.44 19.31 -6.44
CA GLU A 46 -8.88 19.41 -6.71
C GLU A 46 -9.61 18.09 -6.44
N GLU A 47 -9.08 16.96 -6.92
CA GLU A 47 -9.64 15.64 -6.64
C GLU A 47 -9.69 15.38 -5.12
N SER A 48 -8.64 15.73 -4.38
CA SER A 48 -8.61 15.54 -2.91
C SER A 48 -9.64 16.40 -2.16
N ILE A 49 -9.96 17.60 -2.66
CA ILE A 49 -11.01 18.45 -2.09
C ILE A 49 -12.38 17.84 -2.35
N LEU A 50 -12.66 17.41 -3.59
CA LEU A 50 -13.93 16.79 -3.95
C LEU A 50 -14.18 15.51 -3.14
N GLU A 51 -13.17 14.64 -3.02
CA GLU A 51 -13.25 13.42 -2.20
C GLU A 51 -13.55 13.71 -0.73
N SER A 52 -13.06 14.85 -0.20
CA SER A 52 -13.34 15.27 1.17
C SER A 52 -14.74 15.86 1.36
N MET A 53 -15.34 16.41 0.29
CA MET A 53 -16.68 16.99 0.30
C MET A 53 -17.79 15.95 0.06
N GLU A 54 -17.48 14.88 -0.67
CA GLU A 54 -18.44 13.85 -1.05
C GLU A 54 -18.82 12.88 0.09
N GLU A 55 -18.38 13.12 1.34
CA GLU A 55 -18.64 12.32 2.56
C GLU A 55 -19.26 10.96 2.27
N THR A 56 -18.46 10.07 1.68
CA THR A 56 -18.93 8.71 1.45
C THR A 56 -18.92 8.03 2.80
N ASP A 57 -20.10 7.57 3.23
CA ASP A 57 -20.36 6.69 4.38
C ASP A 57 -19.11 5.81 4.63
N PRO A 58 -18.56 5.70 5.87
CA PRO A 58 -17.36 4.93 6.17
C PRO A 58 -17.63 3.44 6.07
N THR A 59 -18.01 2.98 4.88
CA THR A 59 -17.97 1.60 4.43
C THR A 59 -16.50 1.29 4.15
N ASP A 60 -15.76 1.15 5.25
CA ASP A 60 -14.92 0.00 5.56
C ASP A 60 -13.81 -0.43 4.56
N GLU A 61 -13.49 0.37 3.54
CA GLU A 61 -12.42 0.00 2.60
C GLU A 61 -11.02 0.33 3.15
N ASN A 62 -10.90 1.33 4.01
CA ASN A 62 -9.64 1.64 4.72
C ASN A 62 -9.57 1.04 6.13
N ALA A 63 -10.71 0.72 6.76
CA ALA A 63 -10.72 0.16 8.11
C ALA A 63 -10.24 -1.31 8.14
N ASN A 64 -10.27 -2.04 7.02
CA ASN A 64 -9.60 -3.33 6.88
C ASN A 64 -8.06 -3.28 6.83
N THR A 65 -7.49 -2.07 6.77
CA THR A 65 -6.04 -1.82 6.84
C THR A 65 -5.61 -1.23 8.19
N ARG A 66 -6.50 -1.16 9.19
CA ARG A 66 -6.08 -0.89 10.57
C ARG A 66 -5.17 -2.02 11.05
N GLU A 67 -3.93 -1.66 11.36
CA GLU A 67 -3.02 -2.35 12.29
C GLU A 67 -2.78 -3.85 12.05
N GLN A 68 -2.75 -4.30 10.80
CA GLN A 68 -2.12 -5.58 10.51
C GLN A 68 -0.62 -5.37 10.42
N GLY A 69 0.13 -5.89 11.39
CA GLY A 69 1.58 -5.90 11.35
C GLY A 69 2.10 -6.58 10.07
N ALA A 70 3.32 -6.24 9.65
CA ALA A 70 3.90 -6.69 8.38
C ALA A 70 3.80 -8.20 8.13
N LYS A 71 3.96 -9.02 9.19
CA LYS A 71 3.80 -10.48 9.10
C LYS A 71 2.39 -10.91 8.70
N ALA A 72 1.36 -10.26 9.23
CA ALA A 72 -0.03 -10.56 8.88
C ALA A 72 -0.34 -10.16 7.43
N ARG A 73 0.17 -9.01 6.98
CA ARG A 73 0.05 -8.58 5.57
C ARG A 73 0.74 -9.56 4.63
N ARG A 74 1.96 -9.98 4.97
CA ARG A 74 2.70 -10.99 4.21
C ARG A 74 1.94 -12.32 4.16
N GLN A 75 1.45 -12.81 5.30
CA GLN A 75 0.69 -14.06 5.34
C GLN A 75 -0.54 -14.00 4.44
N ARG A 76 -1.33 -12.92 4.51
CA ARG A 76 -2.52 -12.75 3.67
C ARG A 76 -2.17 -12.72 2.18
N LEU A 77 -1.12 -11.98 1.81
CA LEU A 77 -0.60 -11.97 0.43
C LEU A 77 -0.22 -13.37 -0.06
N LEU A 78 0.29 -14.23 0.82
CA LEU A 78 0.68 -15.60 0.48
C LEU A 78 -0.50 -16.58 0.46
N GLU A 79 -1.62 -16.29 1.12
CA GLU A 79 -2.78 -17.18 1.21
C GLU A 79 -3.85 -16.83 0.16
N GLU A 80 -4.18 -15.56 0.01
CA GLU A 80 -5.34 -15.08 -0.76
C GLU A 80 -4.92 -14.53 -2.14
N ASP A 81 -5.54 -15.04 -3.20
CA ASP A 81 -5.36 -14.46 -4.54
C ASP A 81 -6.00 -13.07 -4.61
N GLY A 82 -5.23 -12.09 -5.09
CA GLY A 82 -5.70 -10.71 -5.27
C GLY A 82 -5.57 -9.83 -4.02
N CYS A 83 -5.09 -10.36 -2.89
CA CYS A 83 -4.72 -9.56 -1.73
C CYS A 83 -3.43 -8.77 -2.03
N ASN A 84 -3.57 -7.58 -2.60
CA ASN A 84 -2.50 -6.60 -2.68
C ASN A 84 -2.98 -5.27 -2.08
N GLY A 85 -2.36 -4.88 -0.97
CA GLY A 85 -2.65 -3.67 -0.20
C GLY A 85 -1.77 -2.47 -0.55
N SER A 86 -1.04 -2.52 -1.67
CA SER A 86 -0.32 -1.37 -2.20
C SER A 86 -1.30 -0.29 -2.68
N TYR A 87 -0.85 0.96 -2.73
CA TYR A 87 -1.71 2.03 -3.25
C TYR A 87 -2.06 1.73 -4.70
N ASN A 88 -1.09 1.35 -5.54
CA ASN A 88 -1.30 1.04 -6.96
C ASN A 88 -2.40 0.00 -7.21
N SER A 89 -2.47 -1.03 -6.37
CA SER A 89 -3.52 -2.04 -6.43
C SER A 89 -4.89 -1.51 -6.02
N GLN A 90 -4.95 -0.61 -5.04
CA GLN A 90 -6.20 -0.12 -4.46
C GLN A 90 -6.79 1.04 -5.26
N TRP A 91 -6.01 2.09 -5.56
CA TRP A 91 -6.56 3.30 -6.17
C TRP A 91 -7.05 3.08 -7.59
N ARG A 92 -6.40 2.19 -8.36
CA ARG A 92 -6.85 1.82 -9.71
C ARG A 92 -8.19 1.10 -9.73
N LYS A 93 -8.63 0.52 -8.61
CA LYS A 93 -9.94 -0.12 -8.48
C LYS A 93 -11.06 0.88 -8.21
N LYS A 94 -10.73 2.10 -7.75
CA LYS A 94 -11.71 3.15 -7.46
C LYS A 94 -12.23 3.75 -8.76
N PRO A 95 -13.53 3.63 -9.08
CA PRO A 95 -14.10 4.24 -10.26
C PRO A 95 -13.92 5.76 -10.23
N GLY A 96 -13.39 6.34 -11.31
CA GLY A 96 -13.26 7.79 -11.44
C GLY A 96 -12.01 8.42 -10.81
N ALA A 97 -11.22 7.67 -10.02
CA ALA A 97 -9.95 8.17 -9.49
C ALA A 97 -8.93 8.45 -10.61
N LYS A 98 -8.36 9.65 -10.65
CA LYS A 98 -7.41 10.07 -11.69
C LYS A 98 -5.98 10.20 -11.15
N TYR A 99 -5.83 10.52 -9.87
CA TYR A 99 -4.53 10.81 -9.28
C TYR A 99 -4.11 9.77 -8.23
N HIS A 100 -2.81 9.46 -8.25
CA HIS A 100 -2.19 8.57 -7.29
C HIS A 100 -2.31 9.12 -5.84
N PRO A 101 -2.58 8.28 -4.81
CA PRO A 101 -2.70 8.74 -3.43
C PRO A 101 -1.52 9.58 -2.93
N LEU A 102 -0.28 9.12 -3.14
CA LEU A 102 0.92 9.92 -2.80
C LEU A 102 0.99 11.27 -3.54
N TRP A 103 0.54 11.31 -4.80
CA TRP A 103 0.55 12.56 -5.57
C TRP A 103 -0.45 13.58 -4.98
N LYS A 104 -1.63 13.11 -4.55
CA LYS A 104 -2.62 13.93 -3.83
C LYS A 104 -2.10 14.40 -2.47
N LEU A 105 -1.52 13.49 -1.69
CA LEU A 105 -0.97 13.80 -0.37
C LEU A 105 0.13 14.86 -0.44
N LEU A 106 1.06 14.72 -1.39
CA LEU A 106 2.13 15.70 -1.59
C LEU A 106 1.62 17.04 -2.16
N ALA A 107 0.53 17.03 -2.93
CA ALA A 107 -0.15 18.26 -3.32
C ALA A 107 -0.73 18.98 -2.10
N GLN A 108 -1.43 18.28 -1.21
CA GLN A 108 -1.97 18.85 0.03
C GLN A 108 -0.85 19.42 0.94
N ILE A 109 0.26 18.68 1.10
CA ILE A 109 1.44 19.15 1.85
C ILE A 109 2.01 20.42 1.22
N SER A 110 2.23 20.42 -0.11
CA SER A 110 2.78 21.58 -0.83
C SER A 110 1.89 22.81 -0.70
N PHE A 111 0.56 22.61 -0.75
CA PHE A 111 -0.42 23.67 -0.56
C PHE A 111 -0.45 24.18 0.88
N GLY A 112 -0.38 23.31 1.89
CA GLY A 112 -0.32 23.72 3.29
C GLY A 112 0.91 24.59 3.58
N VAL A 113 2.09 24.20 3.08
CA VAL A 113 3.30 25.03 3.17
C VAL A 113 3.11 26.37 2.44
N HIS A 114 2.37 26.38 1.33
CA HIS A 114 2.08 27.61 0.60
C HIS A 114 1.17 28.57 1.36
N LEU A 115 0.17 28.06 2.09
CA LEU A 115 -0.69 28.89 2.94
C LEU A 115 0.13 29.65 3.99
N LEU A 116 1.09 28.97 4.63
CA LEU A 116 2.01 29.59 5.59
C LEU A 116 2.92 30.62 4.89
N ASN A 117 3.53 30.23 3.77
CA ASN A 117 4.45 31.10 3.02
C ASN A 117 3.80 32.40 2.50
N GLN A 118 2.52 32.35 2.10
CA GLN A 118 1.81 33.53 1.60
C GLN A 118 0.96 34.23 2.67
N GLN A 119 1.02 33.79 3.94
CA GLN A 119 0.19 34.31 5.03
C GLN A 119 -1.32 34.28 4.67
N LEU A 120 -1.73 33.21 3.98
CA LEU A 120 -3.11 32.97 3.56
C LEU A 120 -3.86 32.05 4.54
N ALA A 121 -3.16 31.53 5.55
CA ALA A 121 -3.75 30.71 6.59
C ALA A 121 -4.66 31.55 7.50
N LYS A 122 -5.81 30.98 7.89
CA LYS A 122 -6.66 31.57 8.94
C LYS A 122 -6.04 31.40 10.34
N SER A 123 -5.30 30.30 10.53
CA SER A 123 -4.50 29.99 11.71
C SER A 123 -3.30 29.16 11.25
N ASP A 124 -2.11 29.63 11.59
CA ASP A 124 -0.86 28.94 11.25
C ASP A 124 -0.74 27.62 12.03
N GLU A 125 -1.23 27.60 13.27
CA GLU A 125 -1.24 26.42 14.14
C GLU A 125 -2.10 25.29 13.55
N GLU A 126 -3.26 25.64 12.99
CA GLU A 126 -4.16 24.68 12.36
C GLU A 126 -3.54 24.10 11.09
N VAL A 127 -2.92 24.94 10.26
CA VAL A 127 -2.20 24.46 9.06
C VAL A 127 -1.02 23.57 9.45
N ALA A 128 -0.25 23.94 10.48
CA ALA A 128 0.85 23.12 10.98
C ALA A 128 0.37 21.76 11.51
N ARG A 129 -0.77 21.73 12.21
CA ARG A 129 -1.40 20.49 12.69
C ARG A 129 -1.83 19.58 11.54
N ILE A 130 -2.45 20.13 10.49
CA ILE A 130 -2.84 19.36 9.29
C ILE A 130 -1.60 18.84 8.55
N LEU A 131 -0.58 19.68 8.35
CA LEU A 131 0.68 19.28 7.73
C LEU A 131 1.33 18.12 8.48
N LYS A 132 1.33 18.14 9.81
CA LYS A 132 1.87 17.04 10.62
C LYS A 132 1.17 15.71 10.35
N THR A 133 -0.16 15.71 10.23
CA THR A 133 -0.92 14.50 9.89
C THR A 133 -0.49 13.97 8.52
N HIS A 134 -0.40 14.83 7.51
CA HIS A 134 -0.02 14.40 6.15
C HIS A 134 1.45 13.95 6.06
N VAL A 135 2.36 14.59 6.80
CA VAL A 135 3.76 14.13 6.95
C VAL A 135 3.77 12.71 7.53
N GLN A 136 2.99 12.47 8.58
CA GLN A 136 2.89 11.16 9.22
C GLN A 136 2.30 10.10 8.28
N GLU A 137 1.38 10.46 7.38
CA GLU A 137 0.86 9.55 6.36
C GLU A 137 1.95 9.12 5.35
N VAL A 138 2.83 10.04 4.93
CA VAL A 138 3.98 9.70 4.07
C VAL A 138 4.95 8.78 4.82
N ASP A 139 5.26 9.10 6.09
CA ASP A 139 6.14 8.28 6.92
C ASP A 139 5.59 6.86 7.10
N GLN A 140 4.29 6.72 7.39
CA GLN A 140 3.63 5.41 7.52
C GLN A 140 3.68 4.62 6.22
N PHE A 141 3.49 5.27 5.06
CA PHE A 141 3.63 4.59 3.76
C PHE A 141 5.05 4.04 3.59
N LEU A 142 6.08 4.83 3.89
CA LEU A 142 7.48 4.44 3.73
C LEU A 142 7.86 3.32 4.71
N GLU A 143 7.46 3.43 5.98
CA GLU A 143 7.68 2.41 7.00
C GLU A 143 7.04 1.09 6.59
N LYS A 144 5.73 1.10 6.31
CA LYS A 144 4.97 -0.08 5.91
C LYS A 144 5.57 -0.79 4.69
N THR A 145 5.92 -0.01 3.66
CA THR A 145 6.50 -0.55 2.42
C THR A 145 7.88 -1.13 2.68
N THR A 146 8.68 -0.50 3.55
CA THR A 146 10.01 -1.02 3.96
C THR A 146 9.89 -2.36 4.66
N GLU A 147 9.00 -2.48 5.65
CA GLU A 147 8.76 -3.75 6.36
C GLU A 147 8.30 -4.87 5.42
N ASP A 148 7.41 -4.54 4.46
CA ASP A 148 6.89 -5.51 3.50
C ASP A 148 7.99 -6.03 2.57
N PHE A 149 8.90 -5.15 2.12
CA PHE A 149 10.08 -5.57 1.36
C PHE A 149 11.05 -6.42 2.18
N ASP A 150 11.34 -6.03 3.42
CA ASP A 150 12.26 -6.77 4.28
C ASP A 150 11.77 -8.19 4.55
N LEU A 151 10.47 -8.35 4.83
CA LEU A 151 9.87 -9.67 4.99
C LEU A 151 9.86 -10.48 3.70
N ALA A 152 9.58 -9.85 2.55
CA ALA A 152 9.59 -10.54 1.26
C ALA A 152 10.99 -11.03 0.90
N VAL A 153 12.02 -10.20 1.08
CA VAL A 153 13.42 -10.57 0.84
C VAL A 153 13.83 -11.72 1.75
N ALA A 154 13.52 -11.66 3.05
CA ALA A 154 13.85 -12.71 4.00
C ALA A 154 13.18 -14.05 3.64
N ASP A 155 11.87 -14.04 3.34
CA ASP A 155 11.11 -15.25 2.96
C ASP A 155 11.64 -15.89 1.66
N ILE A 156 11.90 -15.09 0.62
CA ILE A 156 12.45 -15.62 -0.64
C ILE A 156 13.87 -16.15 -0.45
N GLN A 157 14.72 -15.46 0.31
CA GLN A 157 16.08 -15.92 0.58
C GLN A 157 16.11 -17.22 1.39
N GLU A 158 15.23 -17.35 2.39
CA GLU A 158 15.08 -18.57 3.16
C GLU A 158 14.69 -19.76 2.26
N ARG A 159 13.72 -19.57 1.37
CA ARG A 159 13.32 -20.60 0.38
C ARG A 159 14.46 -20.99 -0.55
N ILE A 160 15.22 -20.02 -1.05
CA ILE A 160 16.41 -20.27 -1.86
C ILE A 160 17.41 -21.15 -1.10
N ASN A 161 17.69 -20.82 0.16
CA ASN A 161 18.64 -21.55 0.97
C ASN A 161 18.21 -23.01 1.18
N TYR A 162 16.92 -23.27 1.45
CA TYR A 162 16.42 -24.65 1.59
C TYR A 162 16.43 -25.43 0.28
N LEU A 163 16.00 -24.81 -0.83
CA LEU A 163 15.85 -25.50 -2.11
C LEU A 163 17.16 -25.69 -2.87
N LYS A 164 18.21 -24.94 -2.52
CA LYS A 164 19.56 -25.19 -3.05
C LYS A 164 20.17 -26.49 -2.51
N LEU A 165 19.89 -26.86 -1.26
CA LEU A 165 20.52 -28.02 -0.61
C LEU A 165 20.37 -29.34 -1.41
N PRO A 166 19.18 -29.73 -1.91
CA PRO A 166 19.07 -30.91 -2.76
C PRO A 166 19.88 -30.82 -4.07
N LEU A 167 20.02 -29.61 -4.62
CA LEU A 167 20.77 -29.37 -5.85
C LEU A 167 22.29 -29.31 -5.64
N GLU A 168 22.77 -29.10 -4.42
CA GLU A 168 24.18 -29.30 -4.05
C GLU A 168 24.53 -30.79 -3.90
N HIS A 169 23.53 -31.62 -3.59
CA HIS A 169 23.66 -33.07 -3.42
C HIS A 169 22.93 -33.86 -4.51
N VAL A 170 23.14 -33.47 -5.77
CA VAL A 170 22.47 -33.99 -6.98
C VAL A 170 22.34 -35.51 -7.00
N ASN A 171 23.41 -36.26 -6.72
CA ASN A 171 23.38 -37.72 -6.84
C ASN A 171 22.37 -38.35 -5.88
N ILE A 172 22.27 -37.83 -4.65
CA ILE A 172 21.33 -38.31 -3.64
C ILE A 172 19.91 -37.90 -4.04
N PHE A 173 19.75 -36.65 -4.47
CA PHE A 173 18.46 -36.14 -4.92
C PHE A 173 17.90 -36.94 -6.11
N ASP A 174 18.72 -37.23 -7.12
CA ASP A 174 18.31 -38.03 -8.29
C ASP A 174 17.90 -39.47 -7.91
N ILE A 175 18.57 -40.10 -6.92
CA ILE A 175 18.16 -41.41 -6.39
C ILE A 175 16.81 -41.30 -5.67
N MET A 176 16.60 -40.27 -4.87
CA MET A 176 15.32 -40.06 -4.18
C MET A 176 14.17 -39.83 -5.18
N LEU A 177 14.44 -39.14 -6.30
CA LEU A 177 13.45 -38.89 -7.36
C LEU A 177 13.00 -40.15 -8.10
N ASP A 178 13.68 -41.30 -7.97
CA ASP A 178 13.18 -42.57 -8.50
C ASP A 178 11.90 -43.02 -7.75
N ASP A 179 11.74 -42.65 -6.48
CA ASP A 179 10.51 -42.86 -5.73
C ASP A 179 9.37 -41.95 -6.23
N LYS A 180 8.24 -42.55 -6.59
CA LYS A 180 7.10 -41.83 -7.17
C LYS A 180 6.49 -40.85 -6.17
N GLN A 181 6.37 -41.22 -4.90
CA GLN A 181 5.72 -40.38 -3.89
C GLN A 181 6.58 -39.15 -3.59
N PHE A 182 7.89 -39.34 -3.40
CA PHE A 182 8.84 -38.25 -3.23
C PHE A 182 8.81 -37.30 -4.42
N ARG A 183 8.88 -37.84 -5.65
CA ARG A 183 8.82 -37.05 -6.87
C ARG A 183 7.52 -36.24 -7.00
N THR A 184 6.37 -36.83 -6.70
CA THR A 184 5.08 -36.10 -6.66
C THR A 184 5.13 -34.96 -5.64
N SER A 185 5.68 -35.19 -4.44
CA SER A 185 5.79 -34.13 -3.43
C SER A 185 6.69 -32.96 -3.87
N ILE A 186 7.73 -33.21 -4.66
CA ILE A 186 8.56 -32.16 -5.26
C ILE A 186 7.77 -31.32 -6.27
N VAL A 187 7.01 -31.97 -7.15
CA VAL A 187 6.19 -31.25 -8.16
C VAL A 187 5.12 -30.39 -7.47
N GLU A 188 4.35 -30.97 -6.56
CA GLU A 188 3.30 -30.24 -5.80
C GLU A 188 3.89 -29.13 -4.92
N GLY A 189 5.07 -29.36 -4.34
CA GLY A 189 5.81 -28.36 -3.58
C GLY A 189 6.24 -27.18 -4.46
N ASN A 190 6.81 -27.46 -5.63
CA ASN A 190 7.22 -26.44 -6.59
C ASN A 190 6.04 -25.59 -7.05
N GLU A 191 4.90 -26.21 -7.39
CA GLU A 191 3.68 -25.47 -7.77
C GLU A 191 3.22 -24.48 -6.70
N LYS A 192 3.32 -24.84 -5.42
CA LYS A 192 2.99 -23.92 -4.31
C LYS A 192 3.96 -22.76 -4.23
N ILE A 193 5.26 -23.02 -4.41
CA ILE A 193 6.29 -21.96 -4.35
C ILE A 193 6.20 -21.06 -5.58
N GLU A 194 5.86 -21.58 -6.76
CA GLU A 194 5.62 -20.78 -7.96
C GLU A 194 4.51 -19.75 -7.75
N LYS A 195 3.41 -20.12 -7.08
CA LYS A 195 2.36 -19.15 -6.69
C LYS A 195 2.88 -18.07 -5.74
N ILE A 196 3.74 -18.45 -4.79
CA ILE A 196 4.38 -17.50 -3.87
C ILE A 196 5.27 -16.52 -4.64
N VAL A 197 6.05 -17.00 -5.59
CA VAL A 197 6.89 -16.18 -6.48
C VAL A 197 6.01 -15.22 -7.28
N GLU A 198 4.94 -15.70 -7.89
CA GLU A 198 4.02 -14.87 -8.69
C GLU A 198 3.37 -13.76 -7.85
N ARG A 199 2.79 -14.13 -6.69
CA ARG A 199 2.14 -13.17 -5.78
C ARG A 199 3.13 -12.13 -5.25
N THR A 200 4.34 -12.57 -4.89
CA THR A 200 5.40 -11.66 -4.40
C THR A 200 5.89 -10.73 -5.51
N ALA A 201 6.11 -11.24 -6.72
CA ALA A 201 6.54 -10.42 -7.85
C ALA A 201 5.49 -9.36 -8.21
N ARG A 202 4.20 -9.72 -8.19
CA ARG A 202 3.09 -8.78 -8.43
C ARG A 202 3.07 -7.68 -7.36
N ALA A 203 3.10 -8.05 -6.08
CA ALA A 203 3.11 -7.08 -4.99
C ALA A 203 4.32 -6.14 -5.06
N MET A 204 5.52 -6.70 -5.31
CA MET A 204 6.74 -5.93 -5.53
C MET A 204 6.60 -4.90 -6.65
N ASN A 205 6.12 -5.32 -7.82
CA ASN A 205 5.96 -4.43 -8.97
C ASN A 205 4.97 -3.31 -8.69
N ASP A 206 3.84 -3.63 -8.05
CA ASP A 206 2.85 -2.63 -7.67
C ASP A 206 3.40 -1.63 -6.64
N SER A 207 4.17 -2.10 -5.64
CA SER A 207 4.86 -1.22 -4.68
C SER A 207 5.95 -0.36 -5.34
N LEU A 208 6.67 -0.88 -6.34
CA LEU A 208 7.66 -0.09 -7.07
C LEU A 208 7.03 1.04 -7.90
N VAL A 209 5.81 0.83 -8.41
CA VAL A 209 5.03 1.91 -9.03
C VAL A 209 4.65 2.98 -7.99
N ASP A 210 4.25 2.58 -6.78
CA ASP A 210 3.98 3.53 -5.69
C ASP A 210 5.23 4.34 -5.34
N VAL A 211 6.38 3.67 -5.23
CA VAL A 211 7.68 4.30 -4.96
C VAL A 211 8.05 5.30 -6.07
N GLU A 212 7.88 4.94 -7.34
CA GLU A 212 8.13 5.84 -8.47
C GLU A 212 7.25 7.09 -8.38
N LYS A 213 5.95 6.93 -8.10
CA LYS A 213 5.01 8.05 -7.94
C LYS A 213 5.35 8.92 -6.73
N GLY A 214 5.84 8.33 -5.65
CA GLY A 214 6.38 9.05 -4.50
C GLY A 214 7.58 9.90 -4.87
N VAL A 215 8.54 9.34 -5.62
CA VAL A 215 9.75 10.05 -6.08
C VAL A 215 9.36 11.24 -6.97
N GLU A 216 8.47 11.05 -7.93
CA GLU A 216 7.99 12.13 -8.79
C GLU A 216 7.36 13.27 -7.96
N ALA A 217 6.46 12.95 -7.02
CA ALA A 217 5.74 13.93 -6.23
C ALA A 217 6.66 14.72 -5.27
N ILE A 218 7.55 14.01 -4.57
CA ILE A 218 8.48 14.64 -3.61
C ILE A 218 9.51 15.50 -4.33
N ASN A 219 9.91 15.17 -5.57
CA ASN A 219 10.76 16.04 -6.36
C ASN A 219 10.10 17.38 -6.68
N GLU A 220 8.79 17.41 -6.96
CA GLU A 220 8.06 18.68 -7.13
C GLU A 220 8.00 19.49 -5.83
N LEU A 221 7.70 18.83 -4.70
CA LEU A 221 7.75 19.48 -3.38
C LEU A 221 9.15 20.04 -3.09
N SER A 222 10.20 19.26 -3.32
CA SER A 222 11.60 19.69 -3.15
C SER A 222 11.93 20.94 -3.97
N ARG A 223 11.52 20.98 -5.24
CA ARG A 223 11.73 22.15 -6.11
C ARG A 223 10.95 23.35 -5.60
N TYR A 224 9.73 23.14 -5.12
CA TYR A 224 8.93 24.20 -4.54
C TYR A 224 9.55 24.78 -3.26
N LEU A 225 9.97 23.94 -2.33
CA LEU A 225 10.65 24.35 -1.08
C LEU A 225 11.95 25.13 -1.37
N LYS A 226 12.73 24.69 -2.35
CA LYS A 226 13.93 25.41 -2.81
C LYS A 226 13.60 26.77 -3.42
N ARG A 227 12.49 26.86 -4.18
CA ARG A 227 12.05 28.10 -4.82
C ARG A 227 11.60 29.16 -3.80
N ILE A 228 10.84 28.76 -2.79
CA ILE A 228 10.35 29.70 -1.77
C ILE A 228 11.44 30.10 -0.77
N GLY A 229 12.45 29.25 -0.56
CA GLY A 229 13.56 29.49 0.37
C GLY A 229 13.10 29.69 1.82
N SER A 230 14.00 30.07 2.72
CA SER A 230 13.65 30.33 4.13
C SER A 230 13.31 31.80 4.41
N GLN A 231 13.55 32.71 3.46
CA GLN A 231 13.42 34.15 3.67
C GLN A 231 11.99 34.62 3.97
N TRP A 232 10.97 33.85 3.58
CA TRP A 232 9.57 34.19 3.82
C TRP A 232 9.17 34.11 5.31
N THR A 233 9.97 33.43 6.13
CA THR A 233 9.67 33.28 7.56
C THR A 233 9.89 34.57 8.34
N GLY A 234 10.55 35.59 7.76
CA GLY A 234 10.64 36.92 8.36
C GLY A 234 11.35 36.96 9.72
N GLY A 235 12.10 35.92 10.08
CA GLY A 235 12.72 35.77 11.41
C GLY A 235 11.83 35.08 12.46
N ASP A 236 10.63 34.65 12.09
CA ASP A 236 9.78 33.80 12.92
C ASP A 236 10.43 32.41 13.08
N GLU A 237 10.75 32.05 14.33
CA GLU A 237 11.43 30.79 14.66
C GLU A 237 10.54 29.56 14.42
N GLU A 238 9.23 29.68 14.59
CA GLU A 238 8.27 28.59 14.38
C GLU A 238 8.11 28.29 12.89
N LEU A 239 7.89 29.32 12.07
CA LEU A 239 7.80 29.17 10.62
C LEU A 239 9.13 28.68 10.02
N LEU A 240 10.27 29.13 10.56
CA LEU A 240 11.59 28.64 10.19
C LEU A 240 11.78 27.16 10.55
N SER A 241 11.30 26.74 11.71
CA SER A 241 11.31 25.33 12.14
C SER A 241 10.49 24.45 11.20
N ILE A 242 9.26 24.89 10.84
CA ILE A 242 8.40 24.18 9.90
C ILE A 242 9.07 24.06 8.52
N TYR A 243 9.61 25.16 7.99
CA TYR A 243 10.32 25.15 6.71
C TYR A 243 11.50 24.17 6.70
N THR A 244 12.31 24.21 7.76
CA THR A 244 13.50 23.37 7.90
C THR A 244 13.12 21.90 8.01
N ALA A 245 12.09 21.59 8.81
CA ALA A 245 11.53 20.24 8.95
C ALA A 245 11.01 19.72 7.60
N MET A 246 10.30 20.54 6.83
CA MET A 246 9.80 20.14 5.50
C MET A 246 10.91 19.87 4.50
N CYS A 247 12.00 20.65 4.52
CA CYS A 247 13.19 20.37 3.71
C CYS A 247 13.83 19.04 4.11
N GLY A 248 14.02 18.81 5.42
CA GLY A 248 14.58 17.57 5.96
C GLY A 248 13.72 16.34 5.63
N ASN A 249 12.41 16.45 5.80
CA ASN A 249 11.45 15.39 5.44
C ASN A 249 11.54 15.06 3.96
N SER A 250 11.51 16.08 3.10
CA SER A 250 11.59 15.88 1.65
C SER A 250 12.89 15.16 1.23
N GLU A 251 14.03 15.48 1.85
CA GLU A 251 15.30 14.79 1.60
C GLU A 251 15.29 13.35 2.15
N GLY A 252 14.84 13.18 3.40
CA GLY A 252 14.73 11.88 4.06
C GLY A 252 13.84 10.90 3.30
N TRP A 253 12.69 11.38 2.81
CA TRP A 253 11.76 10.59 2.00
C TRP A 253 12.38 10.15 0.68
N LEU A 254 13.10 11.03 -0.04
CA LEU A 254 13.80 10.65 -1.28
C LEU A 254 14.86 9.57 -1.04
N ASN A 255 15.62 9.68 0.05
CA ASN A 255 16.61 8.67 0.43
C ASN A 255 15.94 7.33 0.79
N CYS A 256 14.83 7.36 1.51
CA CYS A 256 14.05 6.16 1.83
C CYS A 256 13.49 5.49 0.56
N LEU A 257 12.90 6.27 -0.35
CA LEU A 257 12.37 5.77 -1.62
C LEU A 257 13.47 5.14 -2.50
N LYS A 258 14.66 5.74 -2.53
CA LYS A 258 15.81 5.13 -3.22
C LYS A 258 16.21 3.79 -2.60
N SER A 259 16.25 3.70 -1.27
CA SER A 259 16.49 2.43 -0.56
C SER A 259 15.42 1.38 -0.88
N LEU A 260 14.15 1.79 -1.02
CA LEU A 260 13.07 0.91 -1.44
C LEU A 260 13.24 0.40 -2.89
N GLN A 261 13.74 1.24 -3.81
CA GLN A 261 14.09 0.80 -5.17
C GLN A 261 15.19 -0.28 -5.13
N GLU A 262 16.26 -0.06 -4.36
CA GLU A 262 17.36 -1.01 -4.20
C GLU A 262 16.88 -2.35 -3.58
N LYS A 263 15.97 -2.29 -2.60
CA LYS A 263 15.32 -3.49 -2.04
C LYS A 263 14.47 -4.22 -3.07
N GLY A 264 13.71 -3.50 -3.89
CA GLY A 264 12.92 -4.07 -4.98
C GLY A 264 13.78 -4.77 -6.03
N ASP A 265 14.90 -4.17 -6.43
CA ASP A 265 15.86 -4.78 -7.36
C ASP A 265 16.45 -6.08 -6.78
N SER A 266 16.88 -6.04 -5.51
CA SER A 266 17.39 -7.21 -4.80
C SER A 266 16.36 -8.35 -4.71
N LEU A 267 15.11 -8.02 -4.38
CA LEU A 267 14.00 -8.97 -4.35
C LEU A 267 13.73 -9.55 -5.74
N GLY A 268 13.78 -8.75 -6.80
CA GLY A 268 13.63 -9.19 -8.18
C GLY A 268 14.69 -10.22 -8.58
N VAL A 269 15.95 -9.97 -8.24
CA VAL A 269 17.05 -10.93 -8.46
C VAL A 269 16.82 -12.23 -7.71
N ALA A 270 16.41 -12.16 -6.44
CA ALA A 270 16.12 -13.32 -5.62
C ALA A 270 14.95 -14.16 -6.18
N LEU A 271 13.87 -13.51 -6.65
CA LEU A 271 12.73 -14.18 -7.28
C LEU A 271 13.14 -14.94 -8.55
N VAL A 272 13.97 -14.33 -9.41
CA VAL A 272 14.51 -15.00 -10.61
C VAL A 272 15.37 -16.20 -10.22
N GLN A 273 16.23 -16.05 -9.20
CA GLN A 273 17.06 -17.15 -8.70
C GLN A 273 16.20 -18.31 -8.17
N LEU A 274 15.17 -18.02 -7.38
CA LEU A 274 14.24 -19.02 -6.86
C LEU A 274 13.52 -19.73 -8.02
N GLY A 275 13.02 -18.99 -9.01
CA GLY A 275 12.41 -19.57 -10.21
C GLY A 275 13.35 -20.51 -10.97
N SER A 276 14.64 -20.16 -11.08
CA SER A 276 15.63 -21.04 -11.72
C SER A 276 15.86 -22.34 -10.95
N ILE A 277 15.86 -22.29 -9.61
CA ILE A 277 16.00 -23.48 -8.75
C ILE A 277 14.79 -24.40 -8.94
N LEU A 278 13.57 -23.84 -8.90
CA LEU A 278 12.33 -24.60 -9.11
C LEU A 278 12.33 -25.29 -10.47
N ASN A 279 12.73 -24.59 -11.53
CA ASN A 279 12.81 -25.15 -12.88
C ASN A 279 13.80 -26.33 -12.97
N GLU A 280 14.97 -26.24 -12.33
CA GLU A 280 15.96 -27.32 -12.32
C GLU A 280 15.43 -28.55 -11.54
N MET A 281 14.77 -28.33 -10.40
CA MET A 281 14.12 -29.42 -9.64
C MET A 281 13.02 -30.10 -10.46
N SER A 282 12.14 -29.32 -11.10
CA SER A 282 11.06 -29.83 -11.95
C SER A 282 11.59 -30.60 -13.16
N LYS A 283 12.67 -30.12 -13.78
CA LYS A 283 13.34 -30.81 -14.90
C LYS A 283 13.86 -32.19 -14.48
N ARG A 284 14.51 -32.28 -13.32
CA ARG A 284 15.04 -33.55 -12.78
C ARG A 284 13.93 -34.53 -12.44
N ALA A 285 12.88 -34.05 -11.78
CA ALA A 285 11.68 -34.85 -11.53
C ALA A 285 11.10 -35.38 -12.86
N GLY A 286 11.00 -34.55 -13.90
CA GLY A 286 10.55 -34.96 -15.22
C GLY A 286 11.43 -36.05 -15.86
N VAL A 287 12.76 -35.97 -15.72
CA VAL A 287 13.70 -37.00 -16.20
C VAL A 287 13.50 -38.32 -15.46
N ALA A 288 13.42 -38.31 -14.14
CA ALA A 288 13.21 -39.50 -13.32
C ALA A 288 11.86 -40.18 -13.65
N SER A 289 10.81 -39.38 -13.85
CA SER A 289 9.50 -39.87 -14.29
C SER A 289 9.59 -40.63 -15.61
N ARG A 290 10.25 -40.07 -16.63
CA ARG A 290 10.43 -40.74 -17.94
C ARG A 290 11.26 -42.01 -17.84
N ARG A 291 12.29 -42.04 -17.00
CA ARG A 291 13.10 -43.25 -16.75
C ARG A 291 12.24 -44.39 -16.21
N SER A 292 11.37 -44.10 -15.25
CA SER A 292 10.48 -45.10 -14.64
C SER A 292 9.48 -45.73 -15.63
N ILE A 293 9.16 -45.05 -16.74
CA ILE A 293 8.25 -45.54 -17.78
C ILE A 293 9.00 -46.48 -18.76
N VAL A 294 10.26 -46.19 -19.07
CA VAL A 294 11.06 -46.93 -20.06
C VAL A 294 11.66 -48.23 -19.49
N SER A 295 11.87 -48.32 -18.17
CA SER A 295 12.39 -49.51 -17.50
C SER A 295 11.43 -50.01 -16.40
N PRO A 296 10.40 -50.80 -16.73
CA PRO A 296 9.38 -51.24 -15.78
C PRO A 296 9.82 -52.39 -14.84
N PHE A 297 11.08 -52.85 -14.95
CA PHE A 297 11.59 -53.91 -14.06
C PHE A 297 12.15 -53.31 -12.76
N PRO A 298 11.73 -53.82 -11.58
CA PRO A 298 12.20 -53.31 -10.31
C PRO A 298 13.63 -53.80 -10.08
N SER A 299 14.63 -52.95 -10.31
CA SER A 299 15.95 -53.15 -9.74
C SER A 299 15.84 -53.00 -8.22
N LEU A 300 15.79 -54.14 -7.53
CA LEU A 300 15.88 -54.25 -6.08
C LEU A 300 17.13 -53.48 -5.60
N ARG A 301 16.94 -52.28 -5.04
CA ARG A 301 17.94 -51.63 -4.19
C ARG A 301 17.25 -51.07 -2.95
N ILE A 302 17.24 -51.92 -1.93
CA ILE A 302 16.95 -51.56 -0.55
C ILE A 302 18.16 -50.75 -0.04
N VAL A 303 17.96 -49.46 0.22
CA VAL A 303 18.50 -48.81 1.41
C VAL A 303 17.39 -47.93 1.96
N ALA A 304 16.76 -48.41 3.03
CA ALA A 304 15.83 -47.63 3.81
C ALA A 304 16.59 -46.52 4.54
N ALA A 305 16.65 -45.33 3.96
CA ALA A 305 16.79 -44.11 4.73
C ALA A 305 15.37 -43.59 4.98
N ARG A 306 14.83 -43.87 6.17
CA ARG A 306 13.64 -43.19 6.68
C ARG A 306 14.02 -41.73 6.95
N PHE A 307 14.05 -40.91 5.91
CA PHE A 307 13.83 -39.48 6.06
C PHE A 307 12.34 -39.25 5.91
N THR A 308 11.67 -39.09 7.05
CA THR A 308 10.32 -38.56 7.09
C THR A 308 10.31 -37.26 6.28
N ALA A 309 9.44 -37.15 5.29
CA ALA A 309 9.21 -35.98 4.45
C ALA A 309 8.64 -34.77 5.22
N CYS A 310 9.08 -34.57 6.46
CA CYS A 310 8.70 -33.49 7.36
C CYS A 310 9.70 -32.32 7.32
N CYS A 311 10.82 -32.44 6.60
CA CYS A 311 11.92 -31.46 6.62
C CYS A 311 12.05 -30.58 5.36
N LEU A 312 11.17 -30.71 4.36
CA LEU A 312 11.19 -29.85 3.16
C LEU A 312 9.88 -29.09 2.89
N LEU A 313 8.87 -29.26 3.76
CA LEU A 313 7.78 -28.31 3.90
C LEU A 313 8.01 -27.60 5.24
N PRO A 314 8.42 -26.33 5.28
CA PRO A 314 8.35 -25.60 6.52
C PRO A 314 6.88 -25.60 6.96
N LYS A 315 6.61 -26.15 8.14
CA LYS A 315 5.42 -25.78 8.89
C LYS A 315 5.56 -24.28 9.18
N LEU A 316 5.00 -23.45 8.32
CA LEU A 316 4.66 -22.06 8.65
C LEU A 316 3.50 -22.11 9.64
N THR A 317 3.79 -22.46 10.89
CA THR A 317 2.91 -22.16 12.02
C THR A 317 3.33 -20.81 12.57
N ILE A 318 2.63 -19.75 12.17
CA ILE A 318 2.66 -18.46 12.85
C ILE A 318 1.68 -18.58 14.02
N GLY A 319 2.21 -18.88 15.22
CA GLY A 319 1.51 -18.80 16.50
C GLY A 319 2.19 -17.77 17.40
N PRO A 320 1.46 -17.14 18.34
CA PRO A 320 1.90 -15.87 18.93
C PRO A 320 2.97 -16.12 20.00
N ALA A 321 4.12 -15.46 19.85
CA ALA A 321 5.00 -15.20 20.97
C ALA A 321 4.56 -13.88 21.59
N SER A 322 3.68 -13.97 22.57
CA SER A 322 3.57 -12.96 23.62
C SER A 322 4.84 -13.03 24.44
N ASP A 323 5.60 -11.93 24.51
CA ASP A 323 6.32 -11.59 25.72
C ASP A 323 6.61 -10.10 25.82
N HIS A 324 6.38 -9.63 27.04
CA HIS A 324 6.55 -8.28 27.54
C HIS A 324 7.97 -7.75 27.33
N CYS A 325 8.07 -6.46 27.00
CA CYS A 325 9.23 -5.67 27.37
C CYS A 325 8.76 -4.33 27.95
N SER A 326 8.81 -4.25 29.28
CA SER A 326 8.66 -3.03 30.06
C SER A 326 9.92 -2.19 29.90
N LEU A 327 9.75 -0.92 29.51
CA LEU A 327 10.80 0.10 29.57
C LEU A 327 10.65 0.88 30.88
N THR A 328 11.73 0.91 31.66
CA THR A 328 12.09 2.01 32.55
C THR A 328 13.11 2.87 31.86
#